data_AF-A0A836BFK4-F1
#
_entry.id   AF-A0A836BFK4-F1
#
_cell.length_a   1.000
_cell.length_b   1.000
_cell.length_c   1.000
_cell.angle_alpha   90.00
_cell.angle_beta   90.00
_cell.angle_gamma   90.00
#
_symmetry.space_group_name_H-M   'P 1'
#
loop_
_entity.id
_entity.type
_entity.pdbx_description
1 polymer ?
#
loop_
_entity_poly.entity_id
_entity_poly.type
_entity_poly.pdbx_seq_one_letter_code
_entity_poly.pdbx_strand_id
1 'polypeptide(L)' 'MRNMDQEIEFRWCKFCMAKTKQEVIFVPKLATYKRKRQYKCTVCGTKIWLQGRRPSAESVY' A
#
# COMPACT_ATOMS: atom_id res chain seq x y z
N MET A 1 13.83 18.95 15.05
CA MET A 1 14.03 18.26 13.76
C MET A 1 13.03 17.12 13.72
N ARG A 2 11.97 17.18 12.91
CA ARG A 2 11.02 16.06 12.79
C ARG A 2 11.64 15.05 11.83
N ASN A 3 12.15 13.95 12.37
CA ASN A 3 12.42 12.79 11.55
C ASN A 3 11.07 12.31 11.04
N MET A 4 10.76 12.69 9.80
CA MET A 4 9.73 12.07 8.99
C MET A 4 10.25 10.67 8.69
N ASP A 5 10.17 9.77 9.65
CA ASP A 5 10.39 8.35 9.43
C ASP A 5 9.35 7.92 8.39
N GLN A 6 9.72 8.01 7.12
CA GLN A 6 8.90 7.53 6.02
C GLN A 6 8.71 6.04 6.32
N GLU A 7 7.50 5.65 6.72
CA GLU A 7 7.21 4.25 7.00
C GLU A 7 7.47 3.48 5.70
N ILE A 8 8.49 2.62 5.71
CA ILE A 8 8.83 1.75 4.59
C ILE A 8 8.23 0.38 4.89
N GLU A 9 7.30 -0.05 4.04
CA GLU A 9 6.69 -1.38 4.10
C GLU A 9 7.14 -2.23 2.91
N PHE A 10 7.31 -3.54 3.12
CA PHE A 10 7.54 -4.48 2.01
C PHE A 10 6.19 -4.97 1.47
N ARG A 11 5.85 -4.56 0.24
CA ARG A 11 4.59 -4.93 -0.42
C ARG A 11 4.81 -5.39 -1.86
N TRP A 12 3.86 -6.19 -2.34
CA TRP A 12 3.82 -6.57 -3.75
C TRP A 12 3.55 -5.34 -4.62
N CYS A 13 4.43 -5.09 -5.58
CA CYS A 13 4.20 -4.07 -6.60
C CYS A 13 3.58 -4.73 -7.83
N LYS A 14 2.44 -4.22 -8.30
CA LYS A 14 1.78 -4.71 -9.52
C LYS A 14 2.66 -4.52 -10.77
N PHE A 15 3.51 -3.49 -10.79
CA PHE A 15 4.35 -3.15 -11.95
C PHE A 15 5.69 -3.91 -11.94
N CYS A 16 6.36 -4.01 -10.78
CA CYS A 16 7.57 -4.82 -10.68
C CYS A 16 7.29 -6.33 -10.62
N MET A 17 6.03 -6.72 -10.38
CA MET A 17 5.60 -8.10 -10.13
C MET A 17 6.45 -8.82 -9.07
N ALA A 18 6.86 -8.08 -8.05
CA ALA A 18 7.74 -8.55 -6.98
C ALA A 18 7.40 -7.85 -5.65
N LYS A 19 7.86 -8.42 -4.53
CA LYS A 19 7.85 -7.73 -3.23
C LYS A 19 8.98 -6.69 -3.22
N THR A 20 8.61 -5.42 -3.16
CA THR A 20 9.55 -4.30 -3.13
C THR A 20 9.36 -3.48 -1.87
N LYS A 21 10.37 -2.68 -1.54
CA LYS A 21 10.24 -1.62 -0.53
C LYS A 21 9.27 -0.56 -1.08
N GLN A 22 8.27 -0.20 -0.30
CA GLN A 22 7.30 0.83 -0.65
C GLN A 22 7.20 1.86 0.47
N GLU A 23 7.34 3.13 0.11
CA GLU A 23 7.20 4.27 1.03
C GLU A 23 5.72 4.60 1.22
N VAL A 24 5.30 4.79 2.47
CA VAL A 24 3.94 5.26 2.78
C VAL A 24 3.88 6.76 2.59
N ILE A 25 3.14 7.20 1.56
CA ILE A 25 2.95 8.63 1.26
C ILE A 25 1.80 9.21 2.07
N PHE A 26 0.77 8.39 2.31
CA PHE A 26 -0.46 8.84 2.94
C PHE A 26 -1.00 7.78 3.89
N VAL A 27 -1.16 8.17 5.15
CA VAL A 27 -1.85 7.39 6.18
C VAL A 27 -3.12 8.14 6.59
N PRO A 28 -4.31 7.58 6.34
CA PRO A 28 -5.54 8.17 6.85
C PRO A 28 -5.63 7.94 8.37
N LYS A 29 -6.18 8.91 9.11
CA LYS A 29 -6.49 8.78 10.55
C LYS A 29 -7.41 7.58 10.85
N LEU A 30 -8.33 7.28 9.92
CA LEU A 30 -9.21 6.12 9.97
C LEU A 30 -9.22 5.46 8.59
N ALA A 31 -8.76 4.20 8.52
CA ALA A 31 -8.78 3.44 7.28
C ALA A 31 -10.22 2.95 7.00
N THR A 32 -10.86 3.53 5.98
CA THR A 32 -12.17 3.09 5.49
C THR A 32 -12.08 2.68 4.03
N TYR A 33 -13.13 2.10 3.48
CA TYR A 33 -13.15 1.76 2.05
C TYR A 33 -12.82 2.96 1.14
N LYS A 34 -13.25 4.17 1.50
CA LYS A 34 -12.96 5.40 0.75
C LYS A 34 -11.63 6.06 1.15
N ARG A 35 -11.14 5.81 2.37
CA ARG A 35 -9.90 6.39 2.91
C ARG A 35 -8.85 5.31 3.09
N LYS A 36 -8.04 5.09 2.06
CA LYS A 36 -7.01 4.04 2.03
C LYS A 36 -5.61 4.64 2.15
N ARG A 37 -4.65 3.86 2.66
CA ARG A 37 -3.22 4.23 2.63
C ARG A 37 -2.72 4.31 1.19
N GLN A 38 -1.79 5.22 0.91
CA GLN A 38 -1.13 5.31 -0.40
C GLN A 38 0.35 4.98 -0.26
N TYR A 39 0.85 4.16 -1.18
CA TYR A 39 2.21 3.66 -1.21
C TYR A 39 2.92 4.11 -2.49
N LYS A 40 4.23 4.32 -2.42
CA LYS A 40 5.12 4.55 -3.57
C LYS A 40 6.16 3.44 -3.64
N CYS A 41 6.23 2.73 -4.76
CA CYS A 41 7.31 1.77 -4.96
C CYS A 41 8.65 2.49 -5.11
N THR A 42 9.68 2.07 -4.37
CA THR A 42 11.02 2.67 -4.49
C THR A 42 11.76 2.23 -5.75
N VAL A 43 11.33 1.12 -6.37
CA VAL A 43 11.97 0.54 -7.57
C VAL A 43 11.43 1.17 -8.85
N CYS A 44 10.10 1.15 -9.04
CA CYS A 44 9.47 1.69 -10.26
C CYS A 44 8.86 3.09 -10.09
N GLY A 45 8.85 3.64 -8.86
CA GLY A 45 8.28 4.96 -8.56
C GLY A 45 6.75 5.04 -8.58
N THR A 46 6.04 3.98 -8.95
CA THR A 46 4.59 4.01 -9.12
C THR A 46 3.87 4.13 -7.78
N LYS A 47 2.82 4.97 -7.75
CA LYS A 47 1.98 5.20 -6.58
C LYS A 47 0.71 4.36 -6.66
N ILE A 48 0.39 3.64 -5.60
CA ILE A 48 -0.77 2.73 -5.56
C ILE A 48 -1.50 2.90 -4.23
N TRP A 49 -2.83 2.95 -4.29
CA TRP A 49 -3.69 2.88 -3.11
C TRP A 49 -3.77 1.46 -2.59
N LEU A 50 -3.76 1.30 -1.26
CA LEU A 50 -3.95 0.02 -0.60
C LEU A 50 -5.22 -0.63 -1.17
N GLN A 51 -5.09 -1.80 -1.76
CA GLN A 51 -6.27 -2.52 -2.23
C GLN A 51 -7.04 -3.05 -1.02
N GLY A 52 -8.37 -3.06 -1.12
CA GLY A 52 -9.18 -3.74 -0.10
C GLY A 52 -8.80 -5.21 -0.04
N ARG A 53 -8.94 -5.85 1.13
CA ARG A 53 -8.84 -7.30 1.19
C ARG A 53 -9.89 -7.87 0.23
N ARG A 54 -9.48 -8.72 -0.72
CA ARG A 54 -10.45 -9.48 -1.50
C ARG A 54 -11.25 -10.31 -0.49
N PRO A 55 -12.59 -10.33 -0.55
CA PRO A 55 -13.34 -11.36 0.16
C PRO A 55 -12.72 -12.70 -0.23
N SER A 56 -12.41 -13.54 0.76
CA SER A 56 -12.09 -14.94 0.50
C SER A 56 -13.23 -15.49 -0.35
N ALA A 57 -12.91 -16.10 -1.50
CA ALA A 57 -13.89 -16.66 -2.42
C ALA A 57 -14.62 -17.89 -1.84
N GLU A 58 -14.35 -18.25 -0.57
CA GLU A 58 -14.94 -19.38 0.14
C GLU A 58 -16.46 -19.27 0.34
N SER A 59 -17.09 -18.11 0.09
CA SER A 59 -18.55 -17.95 0.22
C SER A 59 -19.31 -17.85 -1.11
N VAL A 60 -18.71 -18.20 -2.25
CA VAL A 60 -19.33 -18.09 -3.59
C VAL A 60 -19.73 -19.46 -4.16
N TYR A 61 -19.78 -20.52 -3.35
CA TYR A 61 -20.26 -21.84 -3.78
C TYR A 61 -21.21 -22.45 -2.76
#